data_AF-A0A948E7R9-F1
#
_entry.id   AF-A0A948E7R9-F1
#
_cell.length_a   1.000
_cell.length_b   1.000
_cell.length_c   1.000
_cell.angle_alpha   90.00
_cell.angle_beta   90.00
_cell.angle_gamma   90.00
#
_symmetry.space_group_name_H-M   'P 1'
#
loop_
_entity.id
_entity.type
_entity.pdbx_description
1 polymer ?
#
loop_
_entity_poly.entity_id
_entity_poly.type
_entity_poly.pdbx_seq_one_letter_code
_entity_poly.pdbx_strand_id
1 'polypeptide(L)'
;MEKLAEYFLEHLILDLEGGLDVKELQKLIGDTPEGAQLLGVIKDDSDLEEFIVAMTDGLREHITTGITNEILSREFSEYSQQ
;
A
#
# COMPACT_ATOMS: atom_id res chain seq x y z
N MET A 1 -21.60 -13.20 -4.08
CA MET A 1 -20.65 -12.24 -4.67
C MET A 1 -20.46 -11.05 -3.76
N GLU A 2 -21.51 -10.35 -3.34
CA GLU A 2 -21.40 -9.20 -2.42
C GLU A 2 -20.65 -9.52 -1.11
N LYS A 3 -21.07 -10.54 -0.35
CA LYS A 3 -20.34 -10.98 0.86
C LYS A 3 -18.89 -11.43 0.62
N LEU A 4 -18.56 -11.88 -0.60
CA LEU A 4 -17.20 -12.27 -0.96
C LEU A 4 -16.36 -11.04 -1.27
N ALA A 5 -16.95 -10.03 -1.93
CA ALA A 5 -16.32 -8.74 -2.17
C ALA A 5 -16.02 -8.02 -0.86
N GLU A 6 -16.98 -7.99 0.07
CA GLU A 6 -16.79 -7.45 1.43
C GLU A 6 -15.64 -8.16 2.16
N TYR A 7 -15.64 -9.49 2.18
CA TYR A 7 -14.55 -10.28 2.77
C TYR A 7 -13.19 -9.95 2.13
N PHE A 8 -13.14 -9.79 0.81
CA PHE A 8 -11.89 -9.48 0.12
C PHE A 8 -11.43 -8.06 0.46
N LEU A 9 -12.33 -7.08 0.51
CA LEU A 9 -12.01 -5.71 0.92
C LEU A 9 -11.45 -5.64 2.34
N GLU A 10 -12.02 -6.39 3.28
CA GLU A 10 -11.54 -6.47 4.66
C GLU A 10 -10.15 -7.13 4.77
N HIS A 11 -9.82 -8.03 3.84
CA HIS A 11 -8.58 -8.81 3.88
C HIS A 11 -7.52 -8.39 2.84
N LEU A 12 -7.79 -7.37 2.03
CA LEU A 12 -6.87 -6.85 1.02
C LEU A 12 -5.58 -6.34 1.67
N ILE A 13 -4.44 -6.90 1.27
CA ILE A 13 -3.12 -6.43 1.65
C ILE A 13 -2.63 -5.50 0.55
N LEU A 14 -2.25 -4.28 0.91
CA LEU A 14 -1.43 -3.43 0.05
C LEU A 14 0.01 -3.86 0.22
N ASP A 15 0.61 -4.28 -0.88
CA ASP A 15 2.03 -4.54 -0.94
C ASP A 15 2.68 -3.48 -1.83
N LEU A 16 3.70 -2.82 -1.30
CA LEU A 16 4.53 -1.90 -2.07
C LEU A 16 5.68 -2.71 -2.69
N GLU A 17 5.40 -3.34 -3.82
CA GLU A 17 6.41 -4.07 -4.60
C GLU A 17 7.51 -3.12 -5.10
N GLY A 18 8.76 -3.60 -5.15
CA GLY A 18 9.87 -2.88 -5.76
C GLY A 18 11.20 -3.00 -5.01
N GLY A 19 11.20 -3.50 -3.77
CA GLY A 19 12.43 -3.68 -2.99
C GLY A 19 13.12 -2.36 -2.66
N LEU A 20 12.35 -1.39 -2.16
CA LEU A 20 12.86 -0.08 -1.76
C LEU A 20 13.90 -0.27 -0.65
N ASP A 21 15.14 0.18 -0.90
CA ASP A 21 16.18 0.28 0.13
C ASP A 21 16.34 1.74 0.61
N VAL A 22 17.03 1.95 1.73
CA VAL A 22 17.20 3.30 2.31
C VAL A 22 17.93 4.26 1.34
N LYS A 23 18.82 3.75 0.49
CA LYS A 23 19.56 4.59 -0.47
C LYS A 23 18.65 5.04 -1.60
N GLU A 24 17.76 4.19 -2.07
CA GLU A 24 16.74 4.52 -3.05
C GLU A 24 15.72 5.49 -2.46
N LEU A 25 15.28 5.25 -1.22
CA LEU A 25 14.42 6.19 -0.50
C LEU A 25 15.06 7.58 -0.45
N GLN A 26 16.32 7.71 0.00
CA GLN A 26 17.05 8.98 0.04
C GLN A 26 17.06 9.72 -1.32
N LYS A 27 17.18 8.99 -2.43
CA LYS A 27 17.13 9.57 -3.78
C LYS A 27 15.74 10.06 -4.15
N LEU A 28 14.68 9.37 -3.71
CA LEU A 28 13.29 9.68 -4.06
C LEU A 28 12.74 10.90 -3.33
N ILE A 29 13.04 11.06 -2.03
CA ILE A 29 12.51 12.17 -1.21
C ILE A 29 13.28 13.49 -1.40
N GLY A 30 14.52 13.43 -1.87
CA GLY A 30 15.37 14.61 -2.13
C GLY A 30 15.62 15.49 -0.91
N ASP A 31 16.15 16.70 -1.13
CA ASP A 31 16.49 17.66 -0.06
C ASP A 31 15.29 18.54 0.35
N THR A 32 14.14 17.92 0.59
CA THR A 32 12.95 18.62 1.08
C THR A 32 12.96 18.69 2.62
N PRO A 33 12.37 19.73 3.24
CA PRO A 33 12.22 19.78 4.70
C PRO A 33 11.50 18.56 5.28
N GLU A 34 10.51 18.04 4.56
CA GLU A 34 9.74 16.85 4.90
C GLU A 34 10.56 15.57 4.70
N GLY A 35 11.32 15.48 3.61
CA GLY A 35 12.24 14.38 3.34
C GLY A 35 13.35 14.27 4.39
N ALA A 36 13.91 15.41 4.81
CA ALA A 36 14.90 15.46 5.88
C ALA A 36 14.34 14.99 7.24
N GLN A 37 13.06 15.29 7.53
CA GLN A 37 12.39 14.78 8.72
C GLN A 37 12.18 13.27 8.64
N LEU A 38 11.74 12.75 7.49
CA LEU A 38 11.53 11.32 7.27
C LEU A 38 12.84 10.52 7.40
N LEU A 39 13.94 11.03 6.83
CA LEU A 39 15.29 10.46 6.98
C LEU A 39 15.86 10.58 8.41
N GLY A 40 15.32 11.48 9.23
CA GLY A 40 15.65 11.52 10.65
C GLY A 40 15.09 10.34 11.45
N VAL A 41 14.01 9.73 10.93
CA VAL A 41 13.30 8.59 11.53
C VAL A 41 13.77 7.28 10.90
N ILE A 42 13.90 7.22 9.57
CA ILE A 42 14.32 6.02 8.83
C ILE A 42 15.84 6.02 8.66
N LYS A 43 16.56 5.27 9.50
CA LYS A 43 18.03 5.23 9.52
C LYS A 43 18.61 3.99 8.87
N ASP A 44 17.88 2.89 8.90
CA ASP A 44 18.26 1.62 8.32
C ASP A 44 17.07 0.90 7.67
N ASP A 45 17.35 -0.26 7.08
CA ASP A 45 16.35 -1.04 6.35
C ASP A 45 15.24 -1.59 7.29
N SER A 46 15.52 -1.74 8.60
CA SER A 46 14.49 -2.14 9.57
C SER A 46 13.49 -1.03 9.81
N ASP A 47 13.96 0.21 9.99
CA ASP A 47 13.08 1.37 10.12
C ASP A 47 12.25 1.58 8.84
N LEU A 48 12.82 1.25 7.68
CA LEU A 48 12.16 1.34 6.39
C LEU A 48 11.04 0.30 6.25
N GLU A 49 11.28 -0.94 6.68
CA GLU A 49 10.24 -1.98 6.73
C GLU A 49 9.08 -1.55 7.65
N GLU A 50 9.39 -1.04 8.85
CA GLU A 50 8.37 -0.53 9.78
C GLU A 50 7.56 0.63 9.18
N PHE A 51 8.22 1.55 8.47
CA PHE A 51 7.56 2.63 7.76
C PHE A 51 6.63 2.11 6.66
N ILE A 52 7.08 1.16 5.84
CA ILE A 52 6.26 0.57 4.78
C ILE A 52 5.02 -0.10 5.37
N VAL A 53 5.17 -0.87 6.44
CA VAL A 53 4.05 -1.51 7.15
C VAL A 53 3.06 -0.45 7.63
N ALA A 54 3.53 0.57 8.37
CA ALA A 54 2.67 1.62 8.89
C ALA A 54 1.92 2.38 7.78
N MET A 55 2.59 2.64 6.65
CA MET A 55 1.97 3.28 5.50
C MET A 55 0.94 2.37 4.82
N THR A 56 1.25 1.09 4.61
CA THR A 56 0.32 0.13 3.99
C THR A 56 -0.93 -0.09 4.84
N ASP A 57 -0.79 -0.13 6.17
CA ASP A 57 -1.92 -0.23 7.09
C ASP A 57 -2.81 1.03 7.05
N GLY A 58 -2.20 2.23 7.08
CA GLY A 58 -2.95 3.48 6.97
C GLY A 58 -3.66 3.63 5.62
N LEU A 59 -3.00 3.23 4.52
CA LEU A 59 -3.58 3.26 3.19
C LEU A 59 -4.68 2.21 3.00
N ARG A 60 -4.64 1.08 3.73
CA ARG A 60 -5.64 0.01 3.66
C ARG A 60 -7.05 0.53 3.95
N GLU A 61 -7.18 1.38 4.97
CA GLU A 61 -8.46 1.97 5.35
C GLU A 61 -9.08 2.79 4.22
N HIS A 62 -8.24 3.38 3.36
CA HIS A 62 -8.65 4.19 2.22
C HIS A 62 -8.91 3.37 0.95
N ILE A 63 -8.40 2.14 0.84
CA ILE A 63 -8.67 1.26 -0.32
C ILE A 63 -10.16 1.12 -0.56
N THR A 64 -10.94 0.90 0.51
CA THR A 64 -12.38 0.65 0.44
C THR A 64 -13.15 1.81 -0.21
N THR A 65 -12.59 3.02 -0.19
CA THR A 65 -13.17 4.19 -0.85
C THR A 65 -12.87 4.27 -2.35
N GLY A 66 -11.79 3.64 -2.81
CA GLY A 66 -11.37 3.61 -4.22
C GLY A 66 -11.70 2.30 -4.94
N ILE A 67 -11.70 1.16 -4.24
CA ILE A 67 -12.10 -0.16 -4.72
C ILE A 67 -13.51 -0.44 -4.22
N THR A 68 -14.48 -0.38 -5.12
CA THR A 68 -15.90 -0.57 -4.79
C THR A 68 -16.37 -2.00 -5.08
N ASN A 69 -17.52 -2.36 -4.51
CA ASN A 69 -18.21 -3.62 -4.84
C ASN A 69 -18.49 -3.78 -6.34
N GLU A 70 -18.69 -2.67 -7.06
CA GLU A 70 -18.87 -2.66 -8.51
C GLU A 70 -17.60 -3.11 -9.22
N ILE A 71 -16.45 -2.54 -8.86
CA ILE A 71 -15.15 -2.92 -9.42
C ILE A 71 -14.87 -4.40 -9.14
N LEU A 72 -15.03 -4.85 -7.90
CA LEU A 72 -14.79 -6.26 -7.55
C LEU A 72 -15.74 -7.21 -8.27
N SER A 73 -17.02 -6.85 -8.39
CA SER A 73 -18.00 -7.68 -9.11
C SER A 73 -17.65 -7.79 -10.60
N ARG A 74 -17.14 -6.71 -11.20
CA ARG A 74 -16.64 -6.72 -12.58
C ARG A 74 -15.45 -7.67 -12.71
N GLU A 75 -14.41 -7.49 -11.91
CA GLU A 75 -13.20 -8.33 -11.97
C GLU A 75 -13.51 -9.81 -11.71
N PHE A 76 -14.40 -10.13 -10.75
CA PHE A 76 -14.85 -11.50 -10.52
C PHE A 76 -15.59 -12.09 -11.72
N SER A 77 -16.41 -11.29 -12.40
CA SER A 77 -17.13 -11.73 -13.59
C SER A 77 -16.18 -11.97 -14.76
N GLU A 78 -15.21 -11.08 -14.97
CA GLU A 78 -14.17 -11.22 -15.98
C GLU A 78 -13.32 -12.46 -15.76
N TYR A 79 -12.86 -12.70 -14.52
CA TYR A 79 -12.12 -13.90 -14.17
C TYR A 79 -12.93 -15.18 -14.39
N SER A 80 -14.23 -15.18 -14.05
CA SER A 80 -15.09 -16.36 -14.23
C SER A 80 -15.37 -16.75 -15.68
N GLN A 81 -15.05 -15.86 -16.63
CA GLN A 81 -15.21 -16.09 -18.06
C GLN A 81 -13.91 -16.52 -18.75
N GLN A 82 -12.78 -16.53 -18.02
CA GLN A 82 -11.50 -17.10 -18.46
C GLN A 82 -11.54 -18.63 -18.36
#